data_AF-A0A538SFS7-F1
#
_entry.id   AF-A0A538SFS7-F1
#
_cell.length_a   1.000
_cell.length_b   1.000
_cell.length_c   1.000
_cell.angle_alpha   90.00
_cell.angle_beta   90.00
_cell.angle_gamma   90.00
#
_symmetry.space_group_name_H-M   'P 1'
#
loop_
_entity.id
_entity.type
_entity.pdbx_description
1 polymer ?
#
loop_
_entity_poly.entity_id
_entity_poly.type
_entity_poly.pdbx_seq_one_letter_code
_entity_poly.pdbx_strand_id
1 'polypeptide(L)'
;MTSAGDNLGLARCGLVREAHKPSRVTSSIGGGTVLSEPELSDRFKAALLELKAEPHSATRRENTPDILRSVVEGHQANRVVVANLPAELRAMVSGALKGRSVQFLEDLPSKDVLGACAAAEVGVTWAEFAIAEDGAIVEVAHDDMVRLAASLPIVHVVLLPAGRLVRDVGEAMTVVGGILRASGPGERPTVTFISGPSRTGDIELRLLYGVHGPHSLHVVLLDWYVGR
;
A
#
# COMPACT_ATOMS: atom_id res chain seq x y z
N MET A 1 7.47 55.86 19.95
CA MET A 1 7.36 55.70 18.48
C MET A 1 8.46 54.74 18.05
N THR A 2 8.14 53.80 17.15
CA THR A 2 8.83 52.54 16.70
C THR A 2 8.36 51.29 17.45
N SER A 3 7.31 50.59 17.00
CA SER A 3 7.17 49.64 15.88
C SER A 3 7.89 48.30 16.10
N ALA A 4 7.12 47.25 16.37
CA ALA A 4 7.44 45.88 16.00
C ALA A 4 6.12 45.11 15.88
N GLY A 5 5.70 44.87 14.64
CA GLY A 5 4.61 43.95 14.32
C GLY A 5 5.23 42.59 14.04
N ASP A 6 4.84 41.58 14.82
CA ASP A 6 5.31 40.21 14.61
C ASP A 6 4.33 39.46 13.70
N ASN A 7 4.77 39.34 12.46
CA ASN A 7 4.26 38.42 11.43
C ASN A 7 4.51 36.97 11.88
N LEU A 8 3.45 36.24 12.23
CA LEU A 8 3.47 34.78 12.30
C LEU A 8 3.48 34.21 10.87
N GLY A 9 4.69 34.09 10.33
CA GLY A 9 4.98 33.47 9.04
C GLY A 9 4.78 31.96 9.09
N LEU A 10 3.92 31.49 8.18
CA LEU A 10 3.67 30.12 7.79
C LEU A 10 4.99 29.39 7.47
N ALA A 11 5.43 28.47 8.34
CA ALA A 11 6.59 27.62 8.06
C ALA A 11 6.19 26.52 7.05
N ARG A 12 6.54 26.74 5.78
CA ARG A 12 6.54 25.71 4.73
C ARG A 12 7.56 24.63 5.12
N CYS A 13 7.09 23.42 5.43
CA CYS A 13 7.93 22.24 5.55
C CYS A 13 8.50 21.91 4.17
N GLY A 14 9.77 22.25 3.95
CA GLY A 14 10.49 22.07 2.71
C GLY A 14 11.20 20.72 2.64
N LEU A 15 11.01 20.04 1.52
CA LEU A 15 11.97 19.16 0.83
C LEU A 15 12.57 18.01 1.66
N VAL A 16 11.91 16.85 1.57
CA VAL A 16 12.50 15.56 1.93
C VAL A 16 13.64 15.24 0.96
N ARG A 17 14.84 15.06 1.52
CA ARG A 17 16.09 14.70 0.86
C ARG A 17 16.07 13.24 0.38
N GLU A 18 16.88 12.96 -0.65
CA GLU A 18 17.06 11.67 -1.32
C GLU A 18 17.00 10.44 -0.41
N ALA A 19 16.16 9.47 -0.80
CA ALA A 19 16.02 8.19 -0.14
C ALA A 19 17.22 7.27 -0.46
N HIS A 20 17.70 6.62 0.59
CA HIS A 20 18.81 5.69 0.62
C HIS A 20 18.52 4.45 -0.24
N LYS A 21 19.38 4.16 -1.23
CA LYS A 21 19.34 2.93 -2.03
C LYS A 21 19.54 1.73 -1.09
N PRO A 22 18.62 0.74 -1.01
CA PRO A 22 18.86 -0.44 -0.20
C PRO A 22 20.08 -1.17 -0.75
N SER A 23 21.15 -1.21 0.04
CA SER A 23 22.32 -2.02 -0.26
C SER A 23 21.93 -3.49 -0.05
N ARG A 24 22.23 -4.33 -1.05
CA ARG A 24 21.97 -5.76 -1.03
C ARG A 24 22.87 -6.39 0.04
N VAL A 25 22.37 -6.55 1.26
CA VAL A 25 23.08 -7.25 2.33
C VAL A 25 22.84 -8.74 2.17
N THR A 26 23.80 -9.43 1.55
CA THR A 26 23.84 -10.89 1.52
C THR A 26 24.51 -11.39 2.79
N SER A 27 23.76 -11.52 3.89
CA SER A 27 24.21 -12.31 5.04
C SER A 27 23.53 -13.67 5.01
N SER A 28 24.29 -14.66 4.58
CA SER A 28 23.90 -16.07 4.48
C SER A 28 23.63 -16.65 5.88
N ILE A 29 22.37 -16.80 6.24
CA ILE A 29 21.94 -17.83 7.19
C ILE A 29 20.79 -18.58 6.52
N GLY A 30 21.05 -19.81 6.10
CA GLY A 30 20.10 -20.70 5.44
C GLY A 30 20.38 -20.87 3.95
N GLY A 31 20.79 -22.08 3.55
CA GLY A 31 20.99 -22.50 2.16
C GLY A 31 19.68 -22.62 1.38
N GLY A 32 18.96 -21.51 1.23
CA GLY A 32 17.79 -21.42 0.37
C GLY A 32 18.22 -21.01 -1.04
N THR A 33 17.75 -21.75 -2.05
CA THR A 33 17.87 -21.38 -3.46
C THR A 33 17.48 -19.92 -3.66
N VAL A 34 18.31 -19.17 -4.40
CA VAL A 34 17.96 -17.80 -4.80
C VAL A 34 16.87 -17.90 -5.85
N LEU A 35 15.65 -17.50 -5.51
CA LEU A 35 14.54 -17.45 -6.45
C LEU A 35 14.70 -16.25 -7.37
N SER A 36 14.40 -16.44 -8.65
CA SER A 36 14.26 -15.36 -9.62
C SER A 36 12.99 -14.54 -9.36
N GLU A 37 12.93 -13.32 -9.88
CA GLU A 37 11.77 -12.43 -9.72
C GLU A 37 10.45 -13.03 -10.27
N PRO A 38 10.45 -13.74 -11.43
CA PRO A 38 9.25 -14.45 -11.88
C PRO A 38 8.80 -15.54 -10.89
N GLU A 39 9.74 -16.31 -10.32
CA GLU A 39 9.41 -17.36 -9.35
C GLU A 39 8.86 -16.78 -8.04
N LEU A 40 9.39 -15.64 -7.57
CA LEU A 40 8.84 -14.90 -6.44
C LEU A 40 7.42 -14.41 -6.72
N SER A 41 7.19 -13.87 -7.92
CA SER A 41 5.89 -13.38 -8.35
C SER A 41 4.85 -14.50 -8.41
N ASP A 42 5.23 -15.66 -8.96
CA ASP A 42 4.33 -16.82 -9.04
C ASP A 42 4.01 -17.37 -7.65
N ARG A 43 5.03 -17.49 -6.78
CA ARG A 43 4.83 -17.92 -5.39
C ARG A 43 3.92 -16.97 -4.63
N PHE A 44 4.14 -15.67 -4.78
CA PHE A 44 3.33 -14.63 -4.15
C PHE A 44 1.86 -14.68 -4.61
N LYS A 45 1.62 -14.82 -5.92
CA LYS A 45 0.26 -14.95 -6.48
C LYS A 45 -0.44 -16.19 -5.97
N ALA A 46 0.26 -17.31 -5.87
CA ALA A 46 -0.30 -18.54 -5.29
C ALA A 46 -0.71 -18.34 -3.83
N ALA A 47 0.15 -17.73 -3.01
CA ALA A 47 -0.15 -17.43 -1.61
C ALA A 47 -1.34 -16.46 -1.45
N LEU A 48 -1.44 -15.42 -2.30
CA LEU A 48 -2.59 -14.51 -2.32
C LEU A 48 -3.90 -15.24 -2.58
N LEU A 49 -3.92 -16.19 -3.52
CA LEU A 49 -5.12 -17.00 -3.82
C LEU A 49 -5.52 -17.88 -2.62
N GLU A 50 -4.56 -18.44 -1.89
CA GLU A 50 -4.80 -19.19 -0.65
C GLU A 50 -5.44 -18.30 0.42
N LEU A 51 -4.99 -17.05 0.52
CA LEU A 51 -5.53 -16.03 1.42
C LEU A 51 -6.89 -15.46 0.98
N LYS A 52 -7.42 -15.88 -0.18
CA LYS A 52 -8.65 -15.33 -0.80
C LYS A 52 -8.52 -13.88 -1.27
N ALA A 53 -7.29 -13.43 -1.56
CA ALA A 53 -7.03 -12.21 -2.28
C ALA A 53 -6.99 -12.46 -3.80
N GLU A 54 -7.18 -11.40 -4.57
CA GLU A 54 -7.24 -11.44 -6.03
C GLU A 54 -5.99 -10.81 -6.64
N PRO A 55 -5.01 -11.61 -7.10
CA PRO A 55 -3.84 -11.08 -7.79
C PRO A 55 -4.14 -10.67 -9.23
N HIS A 56 -3.58 -9.54 -9.64
CA HIS A 56 -3.58 -9.01 -11.01
C HIS A 56 -2.14 -8.74 -11.45
N SER A 57 -1.84 -8.95 -12.73
CA SER A 57 -0.49 -8.72 -13.29
C SER A 57 -0.53 -7.59 -14.30
N ALA A 58 0.07 -6.46 -13.96
CA ALA A 58 0.34 -5.38 -14.90
C ALA A 58 1.74 -5.58 -15.48
N THR A 59 1.82 -6.32 -16.59
CA THR A 59 3.10 -6.57 -17.28
C THR A 59 3.64 -5.32 -17.96
N ARG A 60 2.75 -4.41 -18.36
CA ARG A 60 3.10 -3.11 -18.97
C ARG A 60 2.37 -1.97 -18.27
N ARG A 61 2.94 -0.77 -18.41
CA ARG A 61 2.42 0.46 -17.81
C ARG A 61 0.97 0.73 -18.21
N GLU A 62 0.65 0.46 -19.45
CA GLU A 62 -0.66 0.72 -20.07
C GLU A 62 -1.75 -0.23 -19.57
N ASN A 63 -1.39 -1.39 -18.99
CA ASN A 63 -2.38 -2.34 -18.46
C ASN A 63 -2.89 -1.96 -17.06
N THR A 64 -2.11 -1.19 -16.30
CA THR A 64 -2.47 -0.81 -14.92
C THR A 64 -3.79 -0.03 -14.86
N PRO A 65 -4.04 0.98 -15.71
CA PRO A 65 -5.33 1.69 -15.73
C PRO A 65 -6.53 0.79 -16.03
N ASP A 66 -6.39 -0.18 -16.93
CA ASP A 66 -7.49 -1.07 -17.32
C ASP A 66 -7.84 -2.03 -16.19
N ILE A 67 -6.83 -2.54 -15.47
CA ILE A 67 -7.03 -3.36 -14.27
C ILE A 67 -7.76 -2.57 -13.18
N LEU A 68 -7.29 -1.35 -12.87
CA LEU A 68 -7.92 -0.48 -11.87
C LEU A 68 -9.38 -0.19 -12.23
N ARG A 69 -9.66 0.11 -13.50
CA ARG A 69 -11.02 0.35 -13.98
C ARG A 69 -11.89 -0.89 -13.82
N SER A 70 -11.40 -2.05 -14.26
CA SER A 70 -12.10 -3.34 -14.15
C SER A 70 -12.49 -3.66 -12.72
N VAL A 71 -11.57 -3.49 -11.76
CA VAL A 71 -11.85 -3.72 -10.33
C VAL A 71 -12.90 -2.75 -9.80
N VAL A 72 -12.75 -1.45 -10.06
CA VAL A 72 -13.69 -0.43 -9.57
C VAL A 72 -15.09 -0.60 -10.19
N GLU A 73 -15.17 -0.96 -11.48
CA GLU A 73 -16.43 -1.24 -12.18
C GLU A 73 -17.09 -2.53 -11.71
N GLY A 74 -16.30 -3.59 -11.49
CA GLY A 74 -16.78 -4.88 -10.99
C GLY A 74 -17.44 -4.77 -9.62
N HIS A 75 -16.93 -3.87 -8.76
CA HIS A 75 -17.52 -3.54 -7.46
C HIS A 75 -18.55 -2.41 -7.50
N GLN A 76 -18.88 -1.91 -8.69
CA GLN A 76 -19.84 -0.81 -8.89
C GLN A 76 -19.49 0.46 -8.08
N ALA A 77 -18.22 0.63 -7.74
CA ALA A 77 -17.76 1.69 -6.85
C ALA A 77 -17.72 3.05 -7.56
N ASN A 78 -18.14 4.09 -6.85
CA ASN A 78 -18.10 5.47 -7.30
C ASN A 78 -17.15 6.33 -6.47
N ARG A 79 -16.94 6.01 -5.19
CA ARG A 79 -16.06 6.75 -4.28
C ARG A 79 -14.81 5.94 -3.99
N VAL A 80 -13.68 6.52 -4.35
CA VAL A 80 -12.36 5.93 -4.23
C VAL A 80 -11.46 6.86 -3.43
N VAL A 81 -10.85 6.34 -2.38
CA VAL A 81 -9.75 7.02 -1.67
C VAL A 81 -8.42 6.41 -2.07
N VAL A 82 -7.40 7.25 -2.17
CA VAL A 82 -6.05 6.85 -2.56
C VAL A 82 -5.08 7.34 -1.50
N ALA A 83 -4.17 6.48 -1.06
CA ALA A 83 -3.20 6.82 -0.02
C ALA A 83 -1.83 6.18 -0.29
N ASN A 84 -0.79 6.84 0.22
CA ASN A 84 0.62 6.45 0.15
C ASN A 84 1.17 6.23 -1.27
N LEU A 85 0.50 6.76 -2.29
CA LEU A 85 0.85 6.48 -3.69
C LEU A 85 2.06 7.33 -4.15
N PRO A 86 3.05 6.74 -4.86
CA PRO A 86 4.10 7.51 -5.52
C PRO A 86 3.55 8.62 -6.40
N ALA A 87 4.15 9.80 -6.34
CA ALA A 87 3.63 11.02 -6.96
C ALA A 87 3.43 10.85 -8.49
N GLU A 88 4.32 10.13 -9.15
CA GLU A 88 4.31 9.83 -10.57
C GLU A 88 3.15 8.90 -11.01
N LEU A 89 2.56 8.16 -10.08
CA LEU A 89 1.42 7.27 -10.35
C LEU A 89 0.07 7.97 -10.12
N ARG A 90 0.04 9.11 -9.42
CA ARG A 90 -1.21 9.84 -9.11
C ARG A 90 -1.99 10.21 -10.37
N ALA A 91 -1.30 10.71 -11.39
CA ALA A 91 -1.94 11.06 -12.67
C ALA A 91 -2.50 9.82 -13.40
N MET A 92 -1.81 8.68 -13.30
CA MET A 92 -2.28 7.42 -13.88
C MET A 92 -3.56 6.94 -13.19
N VAL A 93 -3.58 6.89 -11.86
CA VAL A 93 -4.75 6.45 -11.08
C VAL A 93 -5.94 7.38 -11.31
N SER A 94 -5.71 8.70 -11.28
CA SER A 94 -6.75 9.70 -11.56
C SER A 94 -7.32 9.56 -12.98
N GLY A 95 -6.46 9.32 -13.97
CA GLY A 95 -6.86 9.12 -15.36
C GLY A 95 -7.61 7.80 -15.57
N ALA A 96 -7.17 6.72 -14.92
CA ALA A 96 -7.79 5.39 -15.00
C ALA A 96 -9.24 5.41 -14.50
N LEU A 97 -9.49 6.18 -13.43
CA LEU A 97 -10.76 6.27 -12.72
C LEU A 97 -11.54 7.55 -13.04
N LYS A 98 -11.31 8.13 -14.23
CA LYS A 98 -12.04 9.31 -14.69
C LYS A 98 -13.55 9.04 -14.70
N GLY A 99 -14.30 9.94 -14.08
CA GLY A 99 -15.76 9.79 -13.92
C GLY A 99 -16.18 9.21 -12.56
N ARG A 100 -15.22 8.78 -11.73
CA ARG A 100 -15.42 8.42 -10.32
C ARG A 100 -14.99 9.58 -9.41
N SER A 101 -15.45 9.58 -8.17
CA SER A 101 -14.95 10.50 -7.13
C SER A 101 -13.67 9.92 -6.53
N VAL A 102 -12.52 10.43 -6.96
CA VAL A 102 -11.19 10.02 -6.47
C VAL A 102 -10.65 11.10 -5.53
N GLN A 103 -10.31 10.70 -4.30
CA GLN A 103 -9.72 11.60 -3.30
C GLN A 103 -8.39 11.05 -2.82
N PHE A 104 -7.34 11.87 -2.90
CA PHE A 104 -6.04 11.53 -2.32
C PHE A 104 -5.98 12.02 -0.89
N LEU A 105 -5.72 11.12 0.05
CA LEU A 105 -5.81 11.45 1.48
C LEU A 105 -4.79 12.52 1.90
N GLU A 106 -3.62 12.55 1.26
CA GLU A 106 -2.58 13.55 1.55
C GLU A 106 -3.00 14.98 1.15
N ASP A 107 -4.02 15.13 0.29
CA ASP A 107 -4.54 16.42 -0.15
C ASP A 107 -5.73 16.90 0.73
N LEU A 108 -6.22 16.04 1.63
CA LEU A 108 -7.37 16.35 2.47
C LEU A 108 -6.95 16.96 3.82
N PRO A 109 -7.76 17.86 4.40
CA PRO A 109 -7.60 18.23 5.80
C PRO A 109 -7.77 16.99 6.69
N SER A 110 -6.92 16.84 7.71
CA SER A 110 -6.92 15.65 8.59
C SER A 110 -8.28 15.32 9.19
N LYS A 111 -9.11 16.34 9.49
CA LYS A 111 -10.47 16.18 10.03
C LYS A 111 -11.45 15.50 9.05
N ASP A 112 -11.19 15.57 7.75
CA ASP A 112 -12.08 15.08 6.70
C ASP A 112 -11.69 13.67 6.23
N VAL A 113 -10.44 13.23 6.52
CA VAL A 113 -9.91 11.92 6.10
C VAL A 113 -10.78 10.76 6.56
N LEU A 114 -11.16 10.74 7.84
CA LEU A 114 -12.02 9.68 8.39
C LEU A 114 -13.36 9.59 7.63
N GLY A 115 -13.99 10.74 7.36
CA GLY A 115 -15.25 10.79 6.64
C GLY A 115 -15.11 10.33 5.19
N ALA A 116 -14.01 10.72 4.52
CA ALA A 116 -13.71 10.28 3.16
C ALA A 116 -13.50 8.76 3.09
N CYS A 117 -12.71 8.18 3.99
CA CYS A 117 -12.46 6.74 4.04
C CYS A 117 -13.72 5.95 4.40
N ALA A 118 -14.53 6.43 5.36
CA ALA A 118 -15.78 5.76 5.75
C ALA A 118 -16.84 5.80 4.64
N ALA A 119 -16.84 6.82 3.80
CA ALA A 119 -17.76 6.92 2.67
C ALA A 119 -17.27 6.14 1.44
N ALA A 120 -15.97 5.91 1.29
CA ALA A 120 -15.38 5.27 0.12
C ALA A 120 -15.72 3.78 0.05
N GLU A 121 -15.97 3.30 -1.18
CA GLU A 121 -16.19 1.89 -1.45
C GLU A 121 -14.87 1.17 -1.72
N VAL A 122 -13.93 1.89 -2.35
CA VAL A 122 -12.60 1.38 -2.69
C VAL A 122 -11.52 2.24 -2.06
N GLY A 123 -10.56 1.58 -1.42
CA GLY A 123 -9.29 2.17 -1.03
C GLY A 123 -8.17 1.66 -1.91
N VAL A 124 -7.40 2.58 -2.50
CA VAL A 124 -6.19 2.26 -3.27
C VAL A 124 -4.97 2.66 -2.45
N THR A 125 -4.07 1.71 -2.20
CA THR A 125 -2.84 1.99 -1.46
C THR A 125 -1.60 1.51 -2.20
N TRP A 126 -0.46 1.91 -1.66
CA TRP A 126 0.86 1.46 -2.09
C TRP A 126 1.48 0.54 -1.05
N ALA A 127 2.00 -0.60 -1.49
CA ALA A 127 2.81 -1.48 -0.66
C ALA A 127 4.29 -1.12 -0.75
N GLU A 128 4.97 -1.05 0.40
CA GLU A 128 6.42 -0.84 0.44
C GLU A 128 7.17 -2.07 -0.08
N PHE A 129 6.68 -3.26 0.31
CA PHE A 129 7.13 -4.56 -0.17
C PHE A 129 6.08 -5.64 0.16
N ALA A 130 6.31 -6.89 -0.28
CA ALA A 130 5.47 -8.01 0.13
C ALA A 130 6.29 -9.32 0.24
N ILE A 131 5.76 -10.29 0.97
CA ILE A 131 6.40 -11.57 1.26
C ILE A 131 5.84 -12.63 0.31
N ALA A 132 6.70 -13.18 -0.55
CA ALA A 132 6.31 -14.16 -1.55
C ALA A 132 5.84 -15.49 -0.94
N GLU A 133 6.41 -15.90 0.19
CA GLU A 133 6.10 -17.17 0.84
C GLU A 133 4.67 -17.28 1.36
N ASP A 134 4.16 -16.24 2.03
CA ASP A 134 2.87 -16.26 2.71
C ASP A 134 1.84 -15.28 2.12
N GLY A 135 2.23 -14.49 1.12
CA GLY A 135 1.34 -13.54 0.45
C GLY A 135 1.12 -12.25 1.24
N ALA A 136 1.83 -12.04 2.36
CA ALA A 136 1.64 -10.86 3.19
C ALA A 136 2.15 -9.59 2.50
N ILE A 137 1.30 -8.57 2.46
CA ILE A 137 1.61 -7.24 1.95
C ILE A 137 2.10 -6.38 3.10
N VAL A 138 3.16 -5.60 2.91
CA VAL A 138 3.70 -4.72 3.93
C VAL A 138 3.52 -3.26 3.56
N GLU A 139 2.71 -2.57 4.34
CA GLU A 139 2.54 -1.12 4.27
C GLU A 139 3.36 -0.43 5.35
N VAL A 140 3.95 0.71 4.98
CA VAL A 140 4.70 1.58 5.89
C VAL A 140 4.04 2.94 5.87
N ALA A 141 3.50 3.35 7.01
CA ALA A 141 2.78 4.60 7.17
C ALA A 141 3.50 5.49 8.19
N HIS A 142 3.83 6.72 7.78
CA HIS A 142 4.32 7.76 8.68
C HIS A 142 3.19 8.62 9.26
N ASP A 143 2.01 8.55 8.66
CA ASP A 143 0.76 9.11 9.16
C ASP A 143 -0.25 7.98 9.29
N ASP A 144 -0.73 7.71 10.50
CA ASP A 144 -1.68 6.61 10.72
C ASP A 144 -3.00 6.80 9.96
N MET A 145 -3.34 8.04 9.58
CA MET A 145 -4.55 8.33 8.81
C MET A 145 -4.54 7.69 7.42
N VAL A 146 -3.36 7.49 6.80
CA VAL A 146 -3.29 6.87 5.48
C VAL A 146 -3.66 5.38 5.50
N ARG A 147 -3.54 4.72 6.67
CA ARG A 147 -3.92 3.31 6.86
C ARG A 147 -5.45 3.11 6.83
N LEU A 148 -6.21 4.18 6.98
CA LEU A 148 -7.67 4.13 6.87
C LEU A 148 -8.12 3.76 5.45
N ALA A 149 -7.34 4.11 4.42
CA ALA A 149 -7.61 3.67 3.04
C ALA A 149 -7.49 2.15 2.87
N ALA A 150 -6.63 1.47 3.63
CA ALA A 150 -6.49 0.01 3.57
C ALA A 150 -7.57 -0.73 4.38
N SER A 151 -8.20 -0.07 5.35
CA SER A 151 -9.01 -0.74 6.38
C SER A 151 -10.50 -0.38 6.37
N LEU A 152 -10.89 0.84 6.04
CA LEU A 152 -12.30 1.24 6.10
C LEU A 152 -13.10 0.90 4.83
N PRO A 153 -12.58 1.11 3.60
CA PRO A 153 -13.29 0.72 2.40
C PRO A 153 -13.55 -0.78 2.34
N ILE A 154 -14.70 -1.16 1.79
CA ILE A 154 -15.09 -2.57 1.65
C ILE A 154 -14.23 -3.32 0.61
N VAL A 155 -13.58 -2.58 -0.29
CA VAL A 155 -12.62 -3.11 -1.28
C VAL A 155 -11.28 -2.43 -1.08
N HIS A 156 -10.23 -3.22 -0.93
CA HIS A 156 -8.85 -2.73 -0.87
C HIS A 156 -8.09 -3.15 -2.13
N VAL A 157 -7.49 -2.18 -2.81
CA VAL A 157 -6.65 -2.38 -3.98
C VAL A 157 -5.24 -1.93 -3.63
N VAL A 158 -4.28 -2.85 -3.73
CA VAL A 158 -2.87 -2.58 -3.46
C VAL A 158 -2.12 -2.51 -4.78
N LEU A 159 -1.35 -1.44 -5.00
CA LEU A 159 -0.34 -1.37 -6.04
C LEU A 159 1.01 -1.78 -5.44
N LEU A 160 1.65 -2.78 -6.06
CA LEU A 160 2.90 -3.38 -5.57
C LEU A 160 3.88 -3.60 -6.73
N PRO A 161 5.11 -3.05 -6.69
CA PRO A 161 6.14 -3.40 -7.66
C PRO A 161 6.59 -4.86 -7.52
N ALA A 162 6.75 -5.58 -8.63
CA ALA A 162 7.24 -6.97 -8.62
C ALA A 162 8.65 -7.08 -8.01
N GLY A 163 9.51 -6.10 -8.30
CA GLY A 163 10.86 -6.01 -7.74
C GLY A 163 10.94 -5.72 -6.23
N ARG A 164 9.80 -5.55 -5.55
CA ARG A 164 9.70 -5.37 -4.08
C ARG A 164 9.16 -6.63 -3.38
N LEU A 165 9.24 -7.80 -4.01
CA LEU A 165 8.97 -9.07 -3.34
C LEU A 165 10.20 -9.57 -2.58
N VAL A 166 10.01 -9.91 -1.30
CA VAL A 166 10.99 -10.64 -0.49
C VAL A 166 10.59 -12.10 -0.37
N ARG A 167 11.53 -13.00 -0.10
CA ARG A 167 11.23 -14.45 -0.05
C ARG A 167 10.32 -14.82 1.11
N ASP A 168 10.69 -14.39 2.31
CA ASP A 168 10.17 -14.92 3.57
C ASP A 168 10.13 -13.85 4.66
N VAL A 169 9.53 -14.20 5.80
CA VAL A 169 9.39 -13.31 6.97
C VAL A 169 10.76 -12.90 7.54
N GLY A 170 11.79 -13.74 7.45
CA GLY A 170 13.13 -13.40 7.94
C GLY A 170 13.76 -12.25 7.15
N GLU A 171 13.64 -12.31 5.83
CA GLU A 171 14.04 -11.22 4.92
C GLU A 171 13.18 -9.96 5.16
N ALA A 172 11.86 -10.13 5.32
CA ALA A 172 10.95 -9.02 5.64
C ALA A 172 11.37 -8.28 6.92
N MET A 173 11.66 -9.00 8.00
CA MET A 173 12.08 -8.39 9.27
C MET A 173 13.44 -7.68 9.16
N THR A 174 14.32 -8.13 8.26
CA THR A 174 15.56 -7.44 7.96
C THR A 174 15.30 -6.08 7.30
N VAL A 175 14.39 -6.04 6.32
CA VAL A 175 13.94 -4.81 5.64
C VAL A 175 13.27 -3.85 6.63
N VAL A 176 12.33 -4.34 7.44
CA VAL A 176 11.64 -3.55 8.49
C VAL A 176 12.64 -2.99 9.48
N GLY A 177 13.60 -3.79 9.94
CA GLY A 177 14.67 -3.32 10.83
C GLY A 177 15.49 -2.18 10.20
N GLY A 178 15.74 -2.23 8.89
CA GLY A 178 16.38 -1.15 8.14
C GLY A 178 15.56 0.14 8.16
N ILE A 179 14.27 0.05 7.83
CA ILE A 179 13.32 1.18 7.83
C ILE A 179 13.26 1.84 9.21
N LEU A 180 13.10 1.05 10.27
CA LEU A 180 12.99 1.55 11.64
C LEU A 180 14.29 2.19 12.16
N ARG A 181 15.46 1.73 11.70
CA ARG A 181 16.77 2.33 12.03
C ARG A 181 17.04 3.62 11.27
N ALA A 182 16.53 3.73 10.04
CA ALA A 182 16.65 4.94 9.23
C ALA A 182 15.71 6.06 9.71
N SER A 183 14.67 5.73 10.47
CA SER A 183 13.69 6.69 10.99
C SER A 183 14.26 7.52 12.16
N GLY A 184 14.03 8.83 12.14
CA GLY A 184 14.45 9.74 13.21
C GLY A 184 13.72 9.53 14.54
N PRO A 185 14.24 10.04 15.67
CA PRO A 185 13.51 10.07 16.94
C PRO A 185 12.15 10.76 16.78
N GLY A 186 11.06 10.07 17.13
CA GLY A 186 9.70 10.61 17.00
C GLY A 186 9.06 10.45 15.61
N GLU A 187 9.78 9.90 14.63
CA GLU A 187 9.31 9.73 13.24
C GLU A 187 9.14 8.25 12.85
N ARG A 188 9.02 7.36 13.84
CA ARG A 188 8.91 5.92 13.58
C ARG A 188 7.61 5.61 12.85
N PRO A 189 7.67 4.98 11.66
CA PRO A 189 6.46 4.61 10.96
C PRO A 189 5.77 3.42 11.62
N THR A 190 4.47 3.32 11.38
CA THR A 190 3.68 2.12 11.61
C THR A 190 3.90 1.16 10.44
N VAL A 191 4.31 -0.07 10.74
CA VAL A 191 4.46 -1.15 9.76
C VAL A 191 3.29 -2.11 9.90
N THR A 192 2.51 -2.29 8.84
CA THR A 192 1.33 -3.15 8.82
C THR A 192 1.55 -4.32 7.87
N PHE A 193 1.33 -5.54 8.36
CA PHE A 193 1.31 -6.75 7.54
C PHE A 193 -0.14 -7.13 7.25
N ILE A 194 -0.50 -7.22 5.97
CA ILE A 194 -1.85 -7.53 5.49
C ILE A 194 -1.81 -8.90 4.81
N SER A 195 -2.39 -9.91 5.47
CA SER A 195 -2.40 -11.31 5.01
C SER A 195 -3.78 -11.72 4.49
N GLY A 196 -4.30 -10.97 3.52
CA GLY A 196 -5.61 -11.22 2.91
C GLY A 196 -6.71 -10.24 3.32
N PRO A 197 -7.93 -10.41 2.77
CA PRO A 197 -9.11 -9.66 3.20
C PRO A 197 -9.43 -9.90 4.67
N SER A 198 -10.14 -8.95 5.28
CA SER A 198 -10.49 -9.02 6.70
C SER A 198 -11.43 -10.19 6.97
N ARG A 199 -11.00 -11.06 7.88
CA ARG A 199 -11.73 -12.25 8.32
C ARG A 199 -11.82 -12.24 9.83
N THR A 200 -13.03 -12.15 10.35
CA THR A 200 -13.31 -12.48 11.75
C THR A 200 -13.80 -13.92 11.79
N GLY A 201 -12.94 -14.82 12.28
CA GLY A 201 -13.41 -16.12 12.74
C GLY A 201 -14.03 -15.92 14.11
N ASP A 202 -15.35 -15.77 14.17
CA ASP A 202 -16.07 -15.71 15.44
C ASP A 202 -16.60 -17.10 15.82
N ILE A 203 -16.71 -17.31 17.12
CA ILE A 203 -16.79 -18.54 17.95
C ILE A 203 -17.82 -19.63 17.51
N GLU A 204 -18.59 -19.41 16.44
CA GLU A 204 -19.68 -20.27 15.97
C GLU A 204 -19.36 -21.09 14.69
N LEU A 205 -18.09 -21.24 14.32
CA LEU A 205 -17.63 -22.02 13.15
C LEU A 205 -18.16 -21.51 11.79
N ARG A 206 -18.59 -20.25 11.70
CA ARG A 206 -18.97 -19.59 10.44
C ARG A 206 -18.03 -18.41 10.19
N LEU A 207 -17.31 -18.46 9.07
CA LEU A 207 -16.46 -17.35 8.64
C LEU A 207 -17.34 -16.21 8.13
N LEU A 208 -17.34 -15.09 8.85
CA LEU A 208 -17.91 -13.83 8.38
C LEU A 208 -16.76 -12.95 7.87
N TYR A 209 -16.88 -12.52 6.62
CA TYR A 209 -15.90 -11.63 5.99
C TYR A 209 -16.30 -10.17 6.29
N GLY A 210 -15.31 -9.34 6.63
CA GLY A 210 -15.50 -7.89 6.55
C GLY A 210 -16.16 -7.16 7.72
N VAL A 211 -16.10 -7.71 8.93
CA VAL A 211 -16.65 -7.06 10.15
C VAL A 211 -15.76 -5.90 10.63
N HIS A 212 -14.45 -5.97 10.36
CA HIS A 212 -13.45 -4.98 10.83
C HIS A 212 -12.47 -4.53 9.75
N GLY A 213 -12.74 -4.81 8.47
CA GLY A 213 -11.87 -4.42 7.36
C GLY A 213 -12.42 -4.80 5.98
N PRO A 214 -11.63 -4.66 4.90
CA PRO A 214 -12.08 -4.91 3.53
C PRO A 214 -12.56 -6.35 3.32
N HIS A 215 -13.64 -6.49 2.55
CA HIS A 215 -14.27 -7.75 2.15
C HIS A 215 -13.49 -8.42 1.02
N SER A 216 -12.94 -7.59 0.13
CA SER A 216 -12.13 -8.00 -1.01
C SER A 216 -10.78 -7.30 -0.99
N LEU A 217 -9.72 -8.06 -1.27
CA LEU A 217 -8.36 -7.54 -1.44
C LEU A 217 -7.90 -7.87 -2.85
N HIS A 218 -7.61 -6.84 -3.65
CA HIS A 218 -7.00 -6.97 -4.97
C HIS A 218 -5.55 -6.49 -4.90
N VAL A 219 -4.63 -7.23 -5.50
CA VAL A 219 -3.22 -6.86 -5.55
C VAL A 219 -2.79 -6.73 -7.00
N VAL A 220 -2.42 -5.53 -7.43
CA VAL A 220 -1.92 -5.28 -8.78
C VAL A 220 -0.40 -5.26 -8.74
N LEU A 221 0.19 -6.35 -9.22
CA LEU A 221 1.63 -6.50 -9.35
C LEU A 221 2.12 -5.72 -10.58
N LEU A 222 3.03 -4.78 -10.37
CA LEU A 222 3.58 -3.90 -11.41
C LEU A 222 4.95 -4.43 -11.86
N ASP A 223 4.98 -5.23 -12.92
CA ASP A 223 6.22 -5.81 -13.46
C ASP A 223 7.07 -4.75 -14.20
N TRP A 224 6.45 -3.64 -14.61
CA TRP A 224 7.09 -2.56 -15.37
C TRP A 224 7.68 -1.45 -14.48
N TYR A 225 7.32 -1.40 -13.19
CA TYR A 225 7.65 -0.27 -12.32
C TYR A 225 8.95 -0.53 -11.55
N VAL A 226 9.90 0.41 -11.66
CA VAL A 226 11.26 0.30 -11.08
C VAL A 226 11.57 1.45 -10.09
N GLY A 227 10.54 2.17 -9.59
CA GLY A 227 10.67 2.99 -8.38
C GLY A 227 10.27 2.16 -7.15
N ARG A 228 10.19 2.65 -5.92
CA ARG A 228 11.02 3.61 -5.20
C ARG A 228 12.19 2.85 -4.57
#